data_AF-A0A9E0JFN1-F1
#
_entry.id   AF-A0A9E0JFN1-F1
#
_cell.length_a   1.000
_cell.length_b   1.000
_cell.length_c   1.000
_cell.angle_alpha   90.00
_cell.angle_beta   90.00
_cell.angle_gamma   90.00
#
_symmetry.space_group_name_H-M   'P 1'
#
loop_
_entity.id
_entity.type
_entity.pdbx_description
1 polymer ?
#
loop_
_entity_poly.entity_id
_entity_poly.type
_entity_poly.pdbx_seq_one_letter_code
_entity_poly.pdbx_strand_id
1 'polypeptide(L)'
;MKKYIVTLLLLGSIKVYAQTNHTTTFTPPLDIPLTLSGNFGELRPNHFHGGLDFKTQNTIGKRVLAIADGYISRIMVTHGSGYMLHVRYSNGYTAIYRHLSGFVKPMADAIEAYQYEKESWEVDLIPSATQYPVHAGQQIAWSGNTGYSMGPHLHLDLIEDATGDRLDPLPFFSKYIKDNRAPRAEAIMIFPQPGKGVVQGSLQNKIIALNTVGPTEAWGVIGAGIKAYDYMTGTSNRYGVYSVTLYVDGAEVYNSVVDRYSPDENRMINSWTHGHFMKSFIDPGNTLRMLRAHNAERGLVTINEERDYHFLYELKDYYGNTARYRFVISGKKQPVPPLEHKEKYLFKWDQVNYLQEPGMTLIVPKGVLYTDLPVQFKVYPDSNAVSYIYQLNDEGVPLHASCELSIGVRRRVVQDTTKYYIARKTGSRLSSVGGRYENGFVKAKILSLGTYVVAVDTVPPVVTPLSKNTWARAGKILYRVKDGQTGIRSYRGTIDGKYALFQWEMMTNRLICKIDPARVSKTGKHIVELTVTDHCGNVTVLKDIY
;
A
#
# COMPACT_ATOMS: atom_id res chain seq x y z
N MET A 1 46.03 -59.81 39.78
CA MET A 1 46.67 -59.55 38.45
C MET A 1 45.60 -59.15 37.45
N LYS A 2 45.93 -58.24 36.52
CA LYS A 2 45.10 -57.58 35.47
C LYS A 2 44.51 -56.23 35.95
N LYS A 3 45.25 -55.12 35.83
CA LYS A 3 45.54 -54.26 34.66
C LYS A 3 44.32 -53.48 34.15
N TYR A 4 44.38 -52.17 34.39
CA TYR A 4 43.61 -51.09 33.76
C TYR A 4 43.63 -51.17 32.23
N ILE A 5 42.53 -50.75 31.59
CA ILE A 5 42.51 -49.90 30.39
C ILE A 5 41.15 -49.18 30.38
N VAL A 6 41.22 -47.86 30.51
CA VAL A 6 40.16 -46.90 30.18
C VAL A 6 40.26 -46.64 28.68
N THR A 7 39.17 -46.71 27.94
CA THR A 7 39.15 -46.25 26.54
C THR A 7 37.95 -45.32 26.30
N LEU A 8 38.35 -44.09 26.02
CA LEU A 8 37.66 -42.90 25.54
C LEU A 8 36.60 -43.20 24.46
N LEU A 9 35.34 -42.80 24.69
CA LEU A 9 34.29 -42.68 23.67
C LEU A 9 34.07 -41.19 23.41
N LEU A 10 34.87 -40.64 22.50
CA LEU A 10 34.78 -39.27 21.99
C LEU A 10 34.39 -39.36 20.50
N LEU A 11 33.12 -39.66 20.24
CA LEU A 11 32.55 -39.58 18.89
C LEU A 11 32.03 -38.15 18.70
N GLY A 12 32.83 -37.38 17.97
CA GLY A 12 32.58 -35.99 17.63
C GLY A 12 31.26 -35.80 16.90
N SER A 13 30.43 -34.91 17.44
CA SER A 13 29.31 -34.31 16.73
C SER A 13 29.87 -33.32 15.71
N ILE A 14 30.03 -33.75 14.47
CA ILE A 14 30.31 -32.85 13.35
C ILE A 14 29.03 -32.04 13.12
N LYS A 15 28.95 -30.86 13.72
CA LYS A 15 28.00 -29.84 13.29
C LYS A 15 28.50 -29.31 11.94
N VAL A 16 27.95 -29.85 10.86
CA VAL A 16 28.08 -29.25 9.53
C VAL A 16 27.27 -27.96 9.56
N TYR A 17 27.95 -26.84 9.84
CA TYR A 17 27.42 -25.53 9.49
C TYR A 17 27.57 -25.38 7.97
N ALA A 18 26.53 -25.76 7.23
CA ALA A 18 26.36 -25.28 5.87
C ALA A 18 25.89 -23.83 5.95
N GLN A 19 26.81 -22.89 6.20
CA GLN A 19 26.64 -21.51 5.76
C GLN A 19 27.32 -21.39 4.40
N THR A 20 26.70 -21.95 3.37
CA THR A 20 26.92 -21.43 2.02
C THR A 20 26.30 -20.04 2.00
N ASN A 21 27.10 -19.03 2.35
CA ASN A 21 26.86 -17.66 1.91
C ASN A 21 27.01 -17.63 0.39
N HIS A 22 26.07 -18.23 -0.33
CA HIS A 22 25.89 -17.93 -1.73
C HIS A 22 25.55 -16.44 -1.78
N THR A 23 26.52 -15.63 -2.17
CA THR A 23 26.29 -14.22 -2.48
C THR A 23 25.42 -14.20 -3.72
N THR A 24 24.11 -14.26 -3.53
CA THR A 24 23.13 -14.27 -4.61
C THR A 24 23.37 -13.03 -5.46
N THR A 25 23.67 -13.25 -6.74
CA THR A 25 23.95 -12.18 -7.69
C THR A 25 22.82 -12.11 -8.70
N PHE A 26 22.30 -10.90 -8.93
CA PHE A 26 21.29 -10.62 -9.93
C PHE A 26 21.87 -9.83 -11.13
N THR A 27 21.39 -10.13 -12.33
CA THR A 27 21.61 -9.32 -13.52
C THR A 27 20.63 -8.14 -13.56
N PRO A 28 20.95 -7.01 -14.21
CA PRO A 28 20.01 -5.89 -14.36
C PRO A 28 18.67 -6.32 -14.97
N PRO A 29 17.53 -5.78 -14.49
CA PRO A 29 16.21 -6.09 -15.03
C PRO A 29 15.92 -5.37 -16.37
N LEU A 30 16.81 -4.47 -16.79
CA LEU A 30 16.74 -3.69 -18.02
C LEU A 30 18.12 -3.62 -18.66
N ASP A 31 18.17 -3.43 -19.98
CA ASP A 31 19.39 -3.32 -20.80
C ASP A 31 19.81 -1.86 -21.06
N ILE A 32 19.35 -0.94 -20.22
CA ILE A 32 19.66 0.50 -20.25
C ILE A 32 20.28 0.92 -18.91
N PRO A 33 20.95 2.09 -18.84
CA PRO A 33 21.42 2.63 -17.57
C PRO A 33 20.29 2.73 -16.54
N LEU A 34 20.51 2.17 -15.35
CA LEU A 34 19.50 2.12 -14.30
C LEU A 34 19.41 3.47 -13.58
N THR A 35 18.21 4.02 -13.52
CA THR A 35 17.84 5.16 -12.69
C THR A 35 16.48 4.90 -12.10
N LEU A 36 16.20 5.43 -10.91
CA LEU A 36 14.97 5.15 -10.19
C LEU A 36 13.99 6.33 -10.25
N SER A 37 12.71 6.04 -10.07
CA SER A 37 11.64 7.02 -9.81
C SER A 37 10.97 6.83 -8.44
N GLY A 38 11.23 5.70 -7.77
CA GLY A 38 10.76 5.34 -6.44
C GLY A 38 11.60 4.16 -5.90
N ASN A 39 11.80 4.11 -4.58
CA ASN A 39 12.57 3.06 -3.91
C ASN A 39 11.72 2.25 -2.93
N PHE A 40 12.30 1.17 -2.42
CA PHE A 40 11.63 0.31 -1.46
C PHE A 40 11.29 1.05 -0.17
N GLY A 41 10.11 0.79 0.38
CA GLY A 41 9.68 1.32 1.66
C GLY A 41 9.33 2.81 1.67
N GLU A 42 9.28 3.46 0.51
CA GLU A 42 8.74 4.82 0.39
C GLU A 42 7.33 4.88 1.02
N LEU A 43 7.09 5.92 1.82
CA LEU A 43 5.85 6.08 2.57
C LEU A 43 4.68 6.43 1.64
N ARG A 44 3.68 5.56 1.55
CA ARG A 44 2.43 5.81 0.81
C ARG A 44 1.24 5.77 1.76
N PRO A 45 0.12 6.45 1.43
CA PRO A 45 -1.08 6.34 2.24
C PRO A 45 -1.50 4.88 2.43
N ASN A 46 -1.48 4.41 3.67
CA ASN A 46 -1.86 3.08 4.11
C ASN A 46 -0.95 1.89 3.71
N HIS A 47 0.18 2.10 3.02
CA HIS A 47 1.10 1.01 2.65
C HIS A 47 2.51 1.53 2.35
N PHE A 48 3.48 0.62 2.34
CA PHE A 48 4.82 0.84 1.80
C PHE A 48 4.86 0.62 0.28
N HIS A 49 5.74 1.36 -0.40
CA HIS A 49 6.15 1.00 -1.74
C HIS A 49 6.99 -0.29 -1.72
N GLY A 50 6.50 -1.35 -2.35
CA GLY A 50 7.02 -2.71 -2.12
C GLY A 50 8.20 -3.15 -3.00
N GLY A 51 8.83 -2.24 -3.73
CA GLY A 51 9.87 -2.55 -4.72
C GLY A 51 10.62 -1.33 -5.22
N LEU A 52 11.31 -1.47 -6.35
CA LEU A 52 11.96 -0.35 -7.06
C LEU A 52 11.19 0.01 -8.33
N ASP A 53 11.04 1.31 -8.58
CA ASP A 53 10.56 1.82 -9.86
C ASP A 53 11.74 2.24 -10.72
N PHE A 54 12.09 1.45 -11.73
CA PHE A 54 13.12 1.77 -12.70
C PHE A 54 12.55 2.63 -13.83
N LYS A 55 13.18 3.79 -14.08
CA LYS A 55 12.80 4.66 -15.20
C LYS A 55 13.14 3.99 -16.54
N THR A 56 12.24 4.15 -17.51
CA THR A 56 12.40 3.61 -18.86
C THR A 56 12.64 4.72 -19.89
N GLN A 57 13.34 5.78 -19.50
CA GLN A 57 13.64 6.96 -20.33
C GLN A 57 12.36 7.62 -20.90
N ASN A 58 11.28 7.66 -20.11
CA ASN A 58 9.95 8.17 -20.49
C ASN A 58 9.32 7.43 -21.68
N THR A 59 9.68 6.17 -21.91
CA THR A 59 9.15 5.37 -23.04
C THR A 59 8.67 4.00 -22.60
N ILE A 60 7.63 3.52 -23.27
CA ILE A 60 7.15 2.13 -23.20
C ILE A 60 8.00 1.27 -24.14
N GLY A 61 8.15 -0.02 -23.83
CA GLY A 61 8.73 -0.98 -24.76
C GLY A 61 10.24 -1.21 -24.61
N LYS A 62 10.84 -0.89 -23.44
CA LYS A 62 12.20 -1.36 -23.14
C LYS A 62 12.17 -2.86 -22.83
N ARG A 63 13.27 -3.57 -23.13
CA ARG A 63 13.36 -5.00 -22.84
C ARG A 63 13.42 -5.20 -21.32
N VAL A 64 12.52 -6.03 -20.80
CA VAL A 64 12.52 -6.44 -19.40
C VAL A 64 13.13 -7.84 -19.32
N LEU A 65 14.13 -7.99 -18.47
CA LEU A 65 14.98 -9.17 -18.38
C LEU A 65 14.76 -9.92 -17.07
N ALA A 66 14.86 -11.25 -17.12
CA ALA A 66 14.96 -12.08 -15.93
C ALA A 66 16.26 -11.76 -15.18
N ILE A 67 16.19 -11.57 -13.86
CA ILE A 67 17.35 -11.16 -13.06
C ILE A 67 18.24 -12.34 -12.62
N ALA A 68 17.76 -13.59 -12.74
CA ALA A 68 18.48 -14.82 -12.46
C ALA A 68 17.85 -16.00 -13.24
N ASP A 69 18.44 -17.19 -13.11
CA ASP A 69 17.88 -18.45 -13.61
C ASP A 69 16.68 -18.89 -12.76
N GLY A 70 15.64 -19.38 -13.42
CA GLY A 70 14.39 -19.76 -12.76
C GLY A 70 13.29 -20.12 -13.75
N TYR A 71 12.05 -19.77 -13.41
CA TYR A 71 10.89 -19.97 -14.28
C TYR A 71 9.77 -18.98 -13.96
N ILE A 72 8.88 -18.78 -14.94
CA ILE A 72 7.67 -17.96 -14.78
C ILE A 72 6.65 -18.74 -13.97
N SER A 73 6.36 -18.27 -12.76
CA SER A 73 5.48 -18.95 -11.80
C SER A 73 4.03 -18.45 -11.85
N ARG A 74 3.80 -17.24 -12.37
CA ARG A 74 2.46 -16.65 -12.53
C ARG A 74 2.48 -15.55 -13.59
N ILE A 75 1.41 -15.49 -14.39
CA ILE A 75 1.18 -14.44 -15.39
C ILE A 75 -0.18 -13.82 -15.06
N MET A 76 -0.21 -12.52 -14.77
CA MET A 76 -1.44 -11.84 -14.39
C MET A 76 -1.67 -10.62 -15.27
N VAL A 77 -2.94 -10.36 -15.59
CA VAL A 77 -3.39 -9.08 -16.16
C VAL A 77 -4.46 -8.55 -15.23
N THR A 78 -4.25 -7.34 -14.71
CA THR A 78 -5.18 -6.69 -13.78
C THR A 78 -5.39 -5.22 -14.15
N HIS A 79 -6.52 -4.65 -13.77
CA HIS A 79 -6.79 -3.23 -13.92
C HIS A 79 -5.89 -2.37 -13.03
N GLY A 80 -5.59 -2.85 -11.82
CA GLY A 80 -4.79 -2.13 -10.83
C GLY A 80 -3.29 -2.14 -11.16
N SER A 81 -2.70 -3.31 -11.34
CA SER A 81 -1.25 -3.44 -11.52
C SER A 81 -0.82 -3.64 -12.98
N GLY A 82 -1.77 -3.70 -13.91
CA GLY A 82 -1.49 -3.92 -15.32
C GLY A 82 -1.06 -5.35 -15.61
N TYR A 83 -0.20 -5.51 -16.60
CA TYR A 83 0.43 -6.78 -16.96
C TYR A 83 1.56 -7.07 -15.97
N MET A 84 1.54 -8.27 -15.38
CA MET A 84 2.50 -8.70 -14.37
C MET A 84 3.07 -10.08 -14.66
N LEU A 85 4.35 -10.25 -14.35
CA LEU A 85 5.02 -11.55 -14.30
C LEU A 85 5.57 -11.80 -12.90
N HIS A 86 5.28 -12.96 -12.35
CA HIS A 86 6.02 -13.50 -11.22
C HIS A 86 7.06 -14.49 -11.75
N VAL A 87 8.30 -14.31 -11.34
CA VAL A 87 9.41 -15.18 -11.71
C VAL A 87 10.01 -15.74 -10.45
N ARG A 88 9.99 -17.07 -10.30
CA ARG A 88 10.60 -17.76 -9.17
C ARG A 88 11.98 -18.24 -9.59
N TYR A 89 13.01 -17.80 -8.88
CA TYR A 89 14.40 -18.08 -9.17
C TYR A 89 14.93 -19.26 -8.36
N SER A 90 15.88 -19.98 -8.95
CA SER A 90 16.50 -21.16 -8.32
C SER A 90 17.31 -20.83 -7.07
N ASN A 91 17.59 -19.55 -6.83
CA ASN A 91 18.32 -19.05 -5.66
C ASN A 91 17.41 -18.67 -4.47
N GLY A 92 16.11 -19.01 -4.51
CA GLY A 92 15.19 -18.84 -3.39
C GLY A 92 14.50 -17.47 -3.30
N TYR A 93 14.47 -16.73 -4.42
CA TYR A 93 13.75 -15.45 -4.51
C TYR A 93 12.68 -15.50 -5.60
N THR A 94 11.59 -14.76 -5.37
CA THR A 94 10.60 -14.45 -6.40
C THR A 94 10.62 -12.96 -6.70
N ALA A 95 10.72 -12.59 -7.99
CA ALA A 95 10.51 -11.22 -8.42
C ALA A 95 9.13 -11.03 -9.05
N ILE A 96 8.53 -9.86 -8.82
CA ILE A 96 7.30 -9.44 -9.49
C ILE A 96 7.62 -8.24 -10.37
N TYR A 97 7.35 -8.37 -11.66
CA TYR A 97 7.51 -7.32 -12.66
C TYR A 97 6.12 -6.76 -12.97
N ARG A 98 5.88 -5.45 -12.76
CA ARG A 98 4.57 -4.82 -12.98
C ARG A 98 4.59 -3.72 -14.03
N HIS A 99 3.39 -3.24 -14.37
CA HIS A 99 3.14 -2.17 -15.33
C HIS A 99 3.65 -2.48 -16.75
N LEU A 100 3.87 -3.76 -17.08
CA LEU A 100 4.41 -4.20 -18.36
C LEU A 100 3.46 -3.82 -19.52
N SER A 101 3.98 -3.71 -20.75
CA SER A 101 3.13 -3.48 -21.93
C SER A 101 2.76 -4.76 -22.68
N GLY A 102 3.46 -5.85 -22.38
CA GLY A 102 3.22 -7.18 -22.94
C GLY A 102 4.32 -8.15 -22.57
N PHE A 103 4.08 -9.43 -22.85
CA PHE A 103 5.00 -10.53 -22.61
C PHE A 103 5.69 -10.97 -23.91
N VAL A 104 6.78 -11.74 -23.82
CA VAL A 104 7.36 -12.41 -25.01
C VAL A 104 6.58 -13.66 -25.37
N LYS A 105 6.66 -14.12 -26.62
CA LYS A 105 6.13 -15.43 -27.01
C LYS A 105 6.94 -16.56 -26.35
N PRO A 106 6.33 -17.69 -25.99
CA PRO A 106 4.92 -18.06 -26.20
C PRO A 106 3.92 -17.54 -25.15
N MET A 107 4.37 -16.88 -24.08
CA MET A 107 3.50 -16.43 -22.98
C MET A 107 2.42 -15.43 -23.42
N ALA A 108 2.76 -14.52 -24.34
CA ALA A 108 1.79 -13.56 -24.89
C ALA A 108 0.60 -14.25 -25.56
N ASP A 109 0.84 -15.30 -26.34
CA ASP A 109 -0.21 -16.04 -27.04
C ASP A 109 -1.07 -16.81 -26.02
N ALA A 110 -0.44 -17.41 -25.00
CA ALA A 110 -1.14 -18.15 -23.95
C ALA A 110 -2.06 -17.27 -23.09
N ILE A 111 -1.59 -16.08 -22.69
CA ILE A 111 -2.41 -15.18 -21.88
C ILE A 111 -3.60 -14.61 -22.66
N GLU A 112 -3.40 -14.29 -23.94
CA GLU A 112 -4.47 -13.80 -24.81
C GLU A 112 -5.52 -14.90 -25.00
N ALA A 113 -5.09 -16.13 -25.34
CA ALA A 113 -6.00 -17.27 -25.47
C ALA A 113 -6.79 -17.49 -24.17
N TYR A 114 -6.15 -17.37 -23.01
CA TYR A 114 -6.80 -17.50 -21.71
C TYR A 114 -7.80 -16.38 -21.41
N GLN A 115 -7.51 -15.12 -21.80
CA GLN A 115 -8.46 -14.00 -21.70
C GLN A 115 -9.72 -14.24 -22.53
N TYR A 116 -9.57 -14.76 -23.75
CA TYR A 116 -10.71 -15.11 -24.60
C TYR A 116 -11.48 -16.34 -24.09
N GLU A 117 -10.79 -17.35 -23.57
CA GLU A 117 -11.42 -18.53 -22.96
C GLU A 117 -12.28 -18.12 -21.75
N LYS A 118 -11.79 -17.20 -20.91
CA LYS A 118 -12.50 -16.70 -19.73
C LYS A 118 -13.46 -15.55 -20.03
N GLU A 119 -13.48 -15.05 -21.26
CA GLU A 119 -14.17 -13.81 -21.63
C GLU A 119 -13.91 -12.65 -20.65
N SER A 120 -12.65 -12.50 -20.23
CA SER A 120 -12.24 -11.53 -19.22
C SER A 120 -10.94 -10.83 -19.59
N TRP A 121 -10.88 -9.52 -19.33
CA TRP A 121 -9.63 -8.77 -19.36
C TRP A 121 -8.71 -9.17 -18.21
N GLU A 122 -9.26 -9.26 -16.99
CA GLU A 122 -8.48 -9.67 -15.84
C GLU A 122 -8.37 -11.19 -15.80
N VAL A 123 -7.14 -11.67 -15.76
CA VAL A 123 -6.83 -13.09 -15.73
C VAL A 123 -5.62 -13.36 -14.85
N ASP A 124 -5.60 -14.57 -14.32
CA ASP A 124 -4.54 -15.10 -13.48
C ASP A 124 -4.23 -16.53 -13.94
N LEU A 125 -3.04 -16.70 -14.54
CA LEU A 125 -2.56 -17.96 -15.08
C LEU A 125 -1.36 -18.43 -14.27
N ILE A 126 -1.40 -19.69 -13.83
CA ILE A 126 -0.33 -20.35 -13.07
C ILE A 126 0.27 -21.46 -13.93
N PRO A 127 1.40 -21.22 -14.62
CA PRO A 127 2.11 -22.23 -15.41
C PRO A 127 2.74 -23.31 -14.51
N SER A 128 3.03 -24.49 -15.08
CA SER A 128 3.90 -25.45 -14.41
C SER A 128 5.35 -24.96 -14.40
N ALA A 129 6.17 -25.44 -13.45
CA ALA A 129 7.56 -24.99 -13.32
C ALA A 129 8.44 -25.28 -14.55
N THR A 130 8.06 -26.26 -15.36
CA THR A 130 8.78 -26.66 -16.58
C THR A 130 8.26 -25.97 -17.84
N GLN A 131 7.15 -25.24 -17.76
CA GLN A 131 6.49 -24.68 -18.94
C GLN A 131 7.25 -23.49 -19.52
N TYR A 132 7.74 -22.59 -18.67
CA TYR A 132 8.44 -21.37 -19.07
C TYR A 132 9.71 -21.16 -18.23
N PRO A 133 10.77 -21.96 -18.45
CA PRO A 133 12.07 -21.72 -17.83
C PRO A 133 12.66 -20.40 -18.36
N VAL A 134 13.45 -19.73 -17.51
CA VAL A 134 14.16 -18.50 -17.87
C VAL A 134 15.60 -18.54 -17.39
N HIS A 135 16.48 -17.89 -18.14
CA HIS A 135 17.88 -17.67 -17.78
C HIS A 135 18.14 -16.20 -17.42
N ALA A 136 19.15 -15.96 -16.60
CA ALA A 136 19.60 -14.61 -16.26
C ALA A 136 19.87 -13.78 -17.54
N GLY A 137 19.30 -12.58 -17.62
CA GLY A 137 19.40 -11.70 -18.79
C GLY A 137 18.47 -12.04 -19.96
N GLN A 138 17.69 -13.13 -19.88
CA GLN A 138 16.70 -13.46 -20.92
C GLN A 138 15.58 -12.41 -20.91
N GLN A 139 15.20 -11.93 -22.09
CA GLN A 139 14.03 -11.07 -22.22
C GLN A 139 12.75 -11.86 -21.93
N ILE A 140 11.94 -11.35 -21.01
CA ILE A 140 10.67 -11.96 -20.58
C ILE A 140 9.46 -11.09 -20.90
N ALA A 141 9.66 -9.77 -21.04
CA ALA A 141 8.57 -8.83 -21.27
C ALA A 141 9.06 -7.50 -21.90
N TRP A 142 8.11 -6.59 -22.06
CA TRP A 142 8.32 -5.21 -22.46
C TRP A 142 7.87 -4.27 -21.34
N SER A 143 8.69 -3.27 -21.00
CA SER A 143 8.31 -2.25 -20.01
C SER A 143 7.09 -1.48 -20.49
N GLY A 144 6.32 -0.89 -19.57
CA GLY A 144 5.05 -0.30 -19.94
C GLY A 144 4.57 0.82 -19.03
N ASN A 145 3.27 1.04 -19.10
CA ASN A 145 2.51 1.98 -18.28
C ASN A 145 1.09 1.45 -18.06
N THR A 146 0.93 0.11 -18.01
CA THR A 146 -0.40 -0.49 -17.82
C THR A 146 -0.78 -0.49 -16.34
N GLY A 147 -2.09 -0.50 -16.07
CA GLY A 147 -2.63 -0.39 -14.72
C GLY A 147 -2.67 1.04 -14.19
N TYR A 148 -2.72 1.19 -12.88
CA TYR A 148 -2.65 2.48 -12.19
C TYR A 148 -1.20 2.94 -12.09
N SER A 149 -0.71 3.59 -13.16
CA SER A 149 0.67 4.06 -13.29
C SER A 149 0.73 5.45 -13.89
N MET A 150 1.49 6.36 -13.27
CA MET A 150 1.55 7.78 -13.66
C MET A 150 2.49 8.06 -14.84
N GLY A 151 3.33 7.10 -15.23
CA GLY A 151 4.24 7.24 -16.38
C GLY A 151 5.05 5.98 -16.65
N PRO A 152 5.68 5.85 -17.83
CA PRO A 152 6.40 4.64 -18.20
C PRO A 152 7.57 4.31 -17.24
N HIS A 153 7.53 3.11 -16.65
CA HIS A 153 8.55 2.59 -15.76
C HIS A 153 8.44 1.05 -15.67
N LEU A 154 9.40 0.43 -14.98
CA LEU A 154 9.29 -0.95 -14.51
C LEU A 154 9.25 -0.95 -12.98
N HIS A 155 8.18 -1.45 -12.38
CA HIS A 155 8.13 -1.73 -10.94
C HIS A 155 8.58 -3.17 -10.69
N LEU A 156 9.55 -3.34 -9.79
CA LEU A 156 10.13 -4.63 -9.44
C LEU A 156 10.05 -4.88 -7.93
N ASP A 157 9.16 -5.78 -7.51
CA ASP A 157 9.15 -6.33 -6.14
C ASP A 157 10.17 -7.49 -6.06
N LEU A 158 10.83 -7.66 -4.90
CA LEU A 158 11.62 -8.85 -4.59
C LEU A 158 11.11 -9.50 -3.30
N ILE A 159 10.90 -10.81 -3.36
CA ILE A 159 10.35 -11.62 -2.26
C ILE A 159 11.32 -12.75 -1.96
N GLU A 160 11.60 -13.00 -0.68
CA GLU A 160 12.35 -14.18 -0.24
C GLU A 160 11.38 -15.35 -0.06
N ASP A 161 11.58 -16.43 -0.83
CA ASP A 161 10.62 -17.55 -0.88
C ASP A 161 10.46 -18.25 0.48
N ALA A 162 11.53 -18.31 1.26
CA ALA A 162 11.53 -18.99 2.56
C ALA A 162 10.65 -18.30 3.61
N THR A 163 10.51 -16.98 3.54
CA THR A 163 9.78 -16.18 4.53
C THR A 163 8.50 -15.54 3.98
N GLY A 164 8.41 -15.35 2.65
CA GLY A 164 7.36 -14.56 2.01
C GLY A 164 7.53 -13.05 2.22
N ASP A 165 8.61 -12.61 2.86
CA ASP A 165 8.89 -11.20 3.10
C ASP A 165 9.24 -10.49 1.80
N ARG A 166 8.82 -9.23 1.73
CA ARG A 166 9.30 -8.29 0.72
C ARG A 166 10.63 -7.70 1.18
N LEU A 167 11.58 -7.62 0.25
CA LEU A 167 12.93 -7.13 0.48
C LEU A 167 13.19 -5.88 -0.35
N ASP A 168 14.05 -5.00 0.16
CA ASP A 168 14.67 -3.95 -0.66
C ASP A 168 15.49 -4.60 -1.78
N PRO A 169 15.17 -4.37 -3.07
CA PRO A 169 15.96 -4.87 -4.18
C PRO A 169 17.24 -4.05 -4.42
N LEU A 170 17.35 -2.81 -3.89
CA LEU A 170 18.47 -1.90 -4.14
C LEU A 170 19.85 -2.50 -3.83
N PRO A 171 20.07 -3.26 -2.74
CA PRO A 171 21.34 -3.93 -2.47
C PRO A 171 21.89 -4.72 -3.65
N PHE A 172 21.02 -5.42 -4.38
CA PHE A 172 21.41 -6.28 -5.50
C PHE A 172 21.75 -5.52 -6.78
N PHE A 173 21.26 -4.28 -6.90
CA PHE A 173 21.47 -3.43 -8.08
C PHE A 173 22.37 -2.22 -7.82
N SER A 174 22.85 -2.05 -6.58
CA SER A 174 23.62 -0.90 -6.12
C SER A 174 24.86 -0.61 -6.97
N LYS A 175 25.54 -1.62 -7.50
CA LYS A 175 26.70 -1.41 -8.39
C LYS A 175 26.36 -0.77 -9.75
N TYR A 176 25.09 -0.76 -10.15
CA TYR A 176 24.62 -0.19 -11.42
C TYR A 176 23.98 1.19 -11.26
N ILE A 177 23.77 1.64 -10.02
CA ILE A 177 23.13 2.92 -9.69
C ILE A 177 24.16 3.73 -8.90
N LYS A 178 24.34 5.00 -9.26
CA LYS A 178 25.28 5.88 -8.55
C LYS A 178 24.51 6.77 -7.59
N ASP A 179 25.01 6.86 -6.36
CA ASP A 179 24.50 7.83 -5.41
C ASP A 179 25.60 8.43 -4.53
N ASN A 180 25.57 9.75 -4.38
CA ASN A 180 26.46 10.54 -3.53
C ASN A 180 25.72 11.66 -2.79
N ARG A 181 24.39 11.56 -2.67
CA ARG A 181 23.54 12.59 -2.08
C ARG A 181 23.01 12.09 -0.75
N ALA A 182 23.30 12.81 0.33
CA ALA A 182 22.74 12.46 1.63
C ALA A 182 21.23 12.75 1.70
N PRO A 183 20.47 11.98 2.51
CA PRO A 183 19.09 12.31 2.82
C PRO A 183 18.96 13.70 3.43
N ARG A 184 17.79 14.32 3.28
CA ARG A 184 17.51 15.65 3.81
C ARG A 184 16.24 15.65 4.64
N ALA A 185 16.36 16.15 5.87
CA ALA A 185 15.21 16.51 6.69
C ALA A 185 14.55 17.81 6.18
N GLU A 186 13.23 17.90 6.35
CA GLU A 186 12.45 19.13 6.15
C GLU A 186 11.97 19.73 7.49
N ALA A 187 11.60 18.89 8.46
CA ALA A 187 11.11 19.34 9.77
C ALA A 187 11.18 18.23 10.82
N ILE A 188 11.15 18.63 12.09
CA ILE A 188 11.02 17.75 13.25
C ILE A 188 9.68 18.04 13.92
N MET A 189 9.05 17.01 14.49
CA MET A 189 7.83 17.14 15.28
C MET A 189 8.05 16.53 16.66
N ILE A 190 7.59 17.23 17.69
CA ILE A 190 7.56 16.73 19.07
C ILE A 190 6.11 16.41 19.43
N PHE A 191 5.93 15.25 20.05
CA PHE A 191 4.65 14.63 20.39
C PHE A 191 4.51 14.56 21.92
N PRO A 192 3.93 15.57 22.59
CA PRO A 192 3.60 15.44 24.01
C PRO A 192 2.69 14.24 24.24
N GLN A 193 2.99 13.41 25.24
CA GLN A 193 2.15 12.25 25.56
C GLN A 193 0.99 12.68 26.49
N PRO A 194 -0.28 12.53 26.07
CA PRO A 194 -1.42 12.96 26.87
C PRO A 194 -1.41 12.40 28.28
N GLY A 195 -1.61 13.26 29.29
CA GLY A 195 -1.55 12.87 30.70
C GLY A 195 -0.15 12.63 31.27
N LYS A 196 0.90 12.66 30.44
CA LYS A 196 2.26 12.28 30.84
C LYS A 196 3.32 13.32 30.52
N GLY A 197 3.08 14.20 29.54
CA GLY A 197 4.00 15.28 29.21
C GLY A 197 3.37 16.37 28.36
N VAL A 198 4.06 17.50 28.33
CA VAL A 198 3.67 18.71 27.60
C VAL A 198 4.89 19.33 26.91
N VAL A 199 4.64 20.04 25.81
CA VAL A 199 5.63 20.81 25.07
C VAL A 199 5.13 22.25 24.99
N GLN A 200 5.91 23.21 25.47
CA GLN A 200 5.51 24.61 25.60
C GLN A 200 4.14 24.77 26.31
N GLY A 201 3.92 24.04 27.40
CA GLY A 201 2.65 24.03 28.15
C GLY A 201 1.45 23.42 27.41
N SER A 202 1.64 22.80 26.24
CA SER A 202 0.57 22.29 25.38
C SER A 202 0.63 20.77 25.17
N LEU A 203 -0.54 20.17 24.96
CA LEU A 203 -0.73 18.78 24.52
C LEU A 203 -0.77 18.63 22.99
N GLN A 204 -0.65 19.73 22.25
CA GLN A 204 -0.64 19.72 20.80
C GLN A 204 0.76 19.39 20.26
N ASN A 205 0.81 18.61 19.17
CA ASN A 205 2.06 18.32 18.48
C ASN A 205 2.73 19.62 18.02
N LYS A 206 4.04 19.74 18.24
CA LYS A 206 4.80 20.93 17.89
C LYS A 206 5.79 20.63 16.78
N ILE A 207 5.74 21.41 15.69
CA ILE A 207 6.74 21.36 14.64
C ILE A 207 7.90 22.30 14.99
N ILE A 208 9.13 21.77 14.92
CA ILE A 208 10.39 22.50 15.05
C ILE A 208 11.04 22.54 13.67
N ALA A 209 11.34 23.75 13.17
CA ALA A 209 12.09 23.89 11.94
C ALA A 209 13.58 23.62 12.21
N LEU A 210 14.29 23.04 11.25
CA LEU A 210 15.66 22.53 11.44
C LEU A 210 16.69 23.61 11.82
N ASN A 211 16.37 24.88 11.59
CA ASN A 211 17.24 26.04 11.87
C ASN A 211 16.62 27.00 12.91
N THR A 212 15.61 26.57 13.67
CA THR A 212 15.02 27.45 14.71
C THR A 212 16.05 27.74 15.79
N VAL A 213 16.24 29.03 16.09
CA VAL A 213 17.12 29.51 17.15
C VAL A 213 16.36 29.49 18.48
N GLY A 214 16.86 28.72 19.44
CA GLY A 214 16.33 28.63 20.82
C GLY A 214 15.73 27.26 21.17
N PRO A 215 15.87 26.81 22.43
CA PRO A 215 15.39 25.50 22.83
C PRO A 215 13.86 25.45 22.93
N THR A 216 13.29 24.29 22.62
CA THR A 216 11.85 24.04 22.86
C THR A 216 11.68 23.52 24.29
N GLU A 217 10.88 24.22 25.10
CA GLU A 217 10.61 23.81 26.49
C GLU A 217 9.67 22.59 26.53
N ALA A 218 9.99 21.59 27.37
CA ALA A 218 9.14 20.43 27.60
C ALA A 218 9.23 19.92 29.04
N TRP A 219 8.25 19.12 29.46
CA TRP A 219 8.28 18.39 30.73
C TRP A 219 7.43 17.13 30.65
N GLY A 220 7.88 16.07 31.31
CA GLY A 220 7.25 14.75 31.26
C GLY A 220 7.63 13.95 30.01
N VAL A 221 6.77 13.01 29.61
CA VAL A 221 7.03 12.09 28.49
C VAL A 221 6.67 12.72 27.15
N ILE A 222 7.62 12.71 26.21
CA ILE A 222 7.46 13.20 24.84
C ILE A 222 7.96 12.16 23.84
N GLY A 223 7.42 12.18 22.63
CA GLY A 223 7.99 11.50 21.46
C GLY A 223 8.58 12.51 20.49
N ALA A 224 9.45 12.04 19.60
CA ALA A 224 9.95 12.83 18.47
C ALA A 224 9.64 12.13 17.14
N GLY A 225 9.56 12.89 16.06
CA GLY A 225 9.46 12.37 14.71
C GLY A 225 10.06 13.33 13.70
N ILE A 226 10.34 12.83 12.50
CA ILE A 226 11.04 13.59 11.47
C ILE A 226 10.37 13.43 10.12
N LYS A 227 10.23 14.55 9.40
CA LYS A 227 9.88 14.56 7.99
C LYS A 227 11.17 14.67 7.20
N ALA A 228 11.52 13.63 6.46
CA ALA A 228 12.75 13.58 5.67
C ALA A 228 12.55 12.79 4.37
N TYR A 229 13.38 13.09 3.38
CA TYR A 229 13.40 12.41 2.09
C TYR A 229 14.84 12.14 1.69
N ASP A 230 15.02 11.00 1.04
CA ASP A 230 16.26 10.68 0.37
C ASP A 230 16.25 11.16 -1.09
N TYR A 231 17.43 11.28 -1.68
CA TYR A 231 17.64 11.78 -3.04
C TYR A 231 18.80 11.04 -3.69
N MET A 232 18.69 10.72 -4.98
CA MET A 232 19.74 10.02 -5.71
C MET A 232 20.44 10.90 -6.75
N THR A 233 21.72 10.66 -7.01
CA THR A 233 22.47 11.31 -8.10
C THR A 233 21.80 11.08 -9.47
N GLY A 234 21.77 12.10 -10.31
CA GLY A 234 21.21 12.01 -11.67
C GLY A 234 19.67 12.01 -11.75
N THR A 235 18.96 12.11 -10.62
CA THR A 235 17.49 12.23 -10.58
C THR A 235 17.04 13.35 -9.65
N SER A 236 15.79 13.82 -9.82
CA SER A 236 15.14 14.84 -8.99
C SER A 236 13.99 14.28 -8.13
N ASN A 237 13.77 12.97 -8.17
CA ASN A 237 12.75 12.27 -7.40
C ASN A 237 13.07 12.33 -5.90
N ARG A 238 12.02 12.24 -5.07
CA ARG A 238 12.11 12.02 -3.62
C ARG A 238 11.98 10.53 -3.35
N TYR A 239 12.78 10.02 -2.44
CA TYR A 239 12.81 8.63 -2.04
C TYR A 239 12.56 8.48 -0.54
N GLY A 240 12.17 7.28 -0.12
CA GLY A 240 12.13 6.90 1.29
C GLY A 240 13.53 6.86 1.88
N VAL A 241 13.70 7.30 3.12
CA VAL A 241 14.98 7.25 3.84
C VAL A 241 15.25 5.82 4.30
N TYR A 242 16.43 5.28 4.00
CA TYR A 242 16.79 3.91 4.34
C TYR A 242 16.93 3.69 5.86
N SER A 243 17.63 4.58 6.56
CA SER A 243 17.80 4.51 8.01
C SER A 243 17.57 5.86 8.70
N VAL A 244 16.83 5.83 9.81
CA VAL A 244 16.59 6.96 10.71
C VAL A 244 16.94 6.55 12.12
N THR A 245 17.93 7.19 12.72
CA THR A 245 18.35 6.94 14.11
C THR A 245 18.19 8.21 14.93
N LEU A 246 17.61 8.08 16.12
CA LEU A 246 17.49 9.14 17.11
C LEU A 246 18.38 8.84 18.31
N TYR A 247 19.22 9.81 18.65
CA TYR A 247 20.03 9.82 19.87
C TYR A 247 19.56 10.94 20.81
N VAL A 248 19.65 10.70 22.10
CA VAL A 248 19.42 11.69 23.17
C VAL A 248 20.58 11.61 24.16
N ASP A 249 21.25 12.74 24.38
CA ASP A 249 22.45 12.85 25.23
C ASP A 249 23.54 11.80 24.88
N GLY A 250 23.64 11.49 23.57
CA GLY A 250 24.60 10.53 23.03
C GLY A 250 24.14 9.05 23.07
N ALA A 251 23.06 8.72 23.77
CA ALA A 251 22.50 7.37 23.79
C ALA A 251 21.51 7.17 22.63
N GLU A 252 21.59 6.03 21.94
CA GLU A 252 20.62 5.65 20.92
C GLU A 252 19.27 5.30 21.58
N VAL A 253 18.22 5.98 21.16
CA VAL A 253 16.86 5.81 21.70
C VAL A 253 15.99 5.00 20.74
N TYR A 254 16.15 5.24 19.44
CA TYR A 254 15.34 4.65 18.40
C TYR A 254 16.10 4.51 17.09
N ASN A 255 15.81 3.44 16.35
CA ASN A 255 16.31 3.22 15.00
C ASN A 255 15.22 2.59 14.12
N SER A 256 15.10 3.07 12.88
CA SER A 256 14.36 2.39 11.82
C SER A 256 15.27 2.05 10.66
N VAL A 257 15.22 0.82 10.15
CA VAL A 257 15.93 0.37 8.93
C VAL A 257 14.94 -0.26 7.96
N VAL A 258 14.77 0.38 6.81
CA VAL A 258 13.76 0.01 5.81
C VAL A 258 14.39 -0.94 4.78
N ASP A 259 14.61 -2.18 5.18
CA ASP A 259 15.24 -3.23 4.35
C ASP A 259 14.29 -4.38 3.99
N ARG A 260 13.28 -4.64 4.84
CA ARG A 260 12.29 -5.69 4.61
C ARG A 260 11.00 -5.51 5.41
N TYR A 261 9.92 -6.11 4.93
CA TYR A 261 8.67 -6.25 5.68
C TYR A 261 7.83 -7.45 5.22
N SER A 262 7.03 -8.02 6.13
CA SER A 262 6.01 -9.01 5.76
C SER A 262 4.80 -8.30 5.13
N PRO A 263 4.14 -8.87 4.09
CA PRO A 263 2.91 -8.31 3.53
C PRO A 263 1.83 -7.94 4.55
N ASP A 264 1.74 -8.67 5.67
CA ASP A 264 0.78 -8.40 6.73
C ASP A 264 1.12 -7.13 7.53
N GLU A 265 2.39 -6.74 7.59
CA GLU A 265 2.87 -5.54 8.30
C GLU A 265 2.60 -4.25 7.51
N ASN A 266 2.22 -4.36 6.23
CA ASN A 266 2.21 -3.23 5.28
C ASN A 266 1.37 -2.02 5.76
N ARG A 267 0.25 -2.29 6.43
CA ARG A 267 -0.66 -1.24 6.94
C ARG A 267 -0.18 -0.60 8.24
N MET A 268 0.81 -1.18 8.93
CA MET A 268 1.38 -0.61 10.16
C MET A 268 2.07 0.75 9.94
N ILE A 269 2.35 1.13 8.69
CA ILE A 269 2.76 2.49 8.34
C ILE A 269 1.79 3.57 8.88
N ASN A 270 0.50 3.25 8.99
CA ASN A 270 -0.51 4.15 9.55
C ASN A 270 -0.26 4.47 11.03
N SER A 271 0.44 3.59 11.74
CA SER A 271 0.91 3.84 13.09
C SER A 271 2.32 4.40 13.11
N TRP A 272 3.20 4.04 12.18
CA TRP A 272 4.56 4.60 12.17
C TRP A 272 4.58 6.10 11.82
N THR A 273 3.63 6.54 10.99
CA THR A 273 3.62 7.90 10.45
C THR A 273 2.52 8.77 11.07
N HIS A 274 2.79 10.06 11.16
CA HIS A 274 1.79 11.10 11.42
C HIS A 274 1.89 12.17 10.33
N GLY A 275 0.95 12.14 9.38
CA GLY A 275 1.08 12.92 8.15
C GLY A 275 2.33 12.48 7.36
N HIS A 276 3.30 13.37 7.24
CA HIS A 276 4.58 13.09 6.56
C HIS A 276 5.75 12.86 7.54
N PHE A 277 5.49 12.79 8.84
CA PHE A 277 6.52 12.57 9.86
C PHE A 277 6.61 11.08 10.19
N MET A 278 7.82 10.53 10.16
CA MET A 278 8.15 9.22 10.70
C MET A 278 8.35 9.37 12.21
N LYS A 279 7.54 8.68 13.02
CA LYS A 279 7.70 8.68 14.47
C LYS A 279 8.94 7.88 14.86
N SER A 280 9.70 8.41 15.81
CA SER A 280 10.84 7.73 16.43
C SER A 280 10.47 7.11 17.77
N PHE A 281 9.25 6.62 17.86
CA PHE A 281 8.70 5.84 18.95
C PHE A 281 7.64 4.88 18.41
N ILE A 282 7.46 3.75 19.09
CA ILE A 282 6.68 2.61 18.59
C ILE A 282 5.42 2.47 19.43
N ASP A 283 4.27 2.74 18.80
CA ASP A 283 2.96 2.52 19.44
C ASP A 283 2.83 1.05 19.93
N PRO A 284 2.04 0.78 20.97
CA PRO A 284 1.90 -0.56 21.54
C PRO A 284 1.47 -1.63 20.52
N GLY A 285 0.51 -1.30 19.64
CA GLY A 285 0.01 -2.20 18.61
C GLY A 285 0.84 -2.23 17.33
N ASN A 286 1.94 -1.47 17.25
CA ASN A 286 2.81 -1.49 16.08
C ASN A 286 3.85 -2.60 16.21
N THR A 287 3.84 -3.52 15.24
CA THR A 287 4.71 -4.70 15.21
C THR A 287 5.70 -4.67 14.05
N LEU A 288 5.96 -3.51 13.44
CA LEU A 288 6.93 -3.41 12.36
C LEU A 288 8.33 -3.82 12.81
N ARG A 289 8.85 -4.89 12.21
CA ARG A 289 10.19 -5.42 12.49
C ARG A 289 11.33 -4.45 12.15
N MET A 290 11.07 -3.51 11.23
CA MET A 290 12.02 -2.47 10.83
C MET A 290 12.22 -1.39 11.89
N LEU A 291 11.36 -1.32 12.92
CA LEU A 291 11.44 -0.30 13.98
C LEU A 291 12.03 -0.93 15.25
N ARG A 292 13.01 -0.25 15.83
CA ARG A 292 13.70 -0.67 17.04
C ARG A 292 13.74 0.48 18.02
N ALA A 293 13.43 0.19 19.27
CA ALA A 293 13.61 1.10 20.37
C ALA A 293 14.62 0.49 21.33
N HIS A 294 15.55 1.30 21.81
CA HIS A 294 16.67 0.87 22.62
C HIS A 294 16.53 1.30 24.08
N ASN A 295 15.44 1.99 24.41
CA ASN A 295 15.05 2.32 25.78
C ASN A 295 13.76 1.58 26.21
N ALA A 296 13.46 1.63 27.52
CA ALA A 296 12.31 0.96 28.10
C ALA A 296 10.95 1.52 27.60
N GLU A 297 10.92 2.78 27.18
CA GLU A 297 9.68 3.47 26.75
C GLU A 297 9.43 3.43 25.24
N ARG A 298 9.97 2.43 24.53
CA ARG A 298 9.71 2.20 23.10
C ARG A 298 10.00 3.43 22.20
N GLY A 299 11.04 4.19 22.53
CA GLY A 299 11.50 5.38 21.79
C GLY A 299 10.96 6.71 22.33
N LEU A 300 10.04 6.68 23.30
CA LEU A 300 9.63 7.89 24.03
C LEU A 300 10.75 8.36 24.97
N VAL A 301 10.79 9.66 25.27
CA VAL A 301 11.82 10.30 26.09
C VAL A 301 11.15 11.02 27.25
N THR A 302 11.64 10.76 28.47
CA THR A 302 11.17 11.45 29.67
C THR A 302 12.04 12.67 29.96
N ILE A 303 11.43 13.84 30.03
CA ILE A 303 12.05 15.12 30.39
C ILE A 303 11.64 15.46 31.83
N ASN A 304 12.50 15.14 32.80
CA ASN A 304 12.16 15.18 34.24
C ASN A 304 13.17 15.96 35.11
N GLU A 305 14.13 16.61 34.47
CA GLU A 305 15.15 17.44 35.11
C GLU A 305 15.18 18.82 34.44
N GLU A 306 15.46 19.87 35.22
CA GLU A 306 15.59 21.22 34.69
C GLU A 306 16.98 21.43 34.07
N ARG A 307 17.15 20.87 32.87
CA ARG A 307 18.39 20.93 32.08
C ARG A 307 18.08 20.85 30.59
N ASP A 308 19.08 21.10 29.76
CA ASP A 308 19.00 20.84 28.33
C ASP A 308 19.22 19.34 28.03
N TYR A 309 18.42 18.82 27.11
CA TYR A 309 18.52 17.49 26.54
C TYR A 309 18.93 17.63 25.07
N HIS A 310 20.02 16.97 24.69
CA HIS A 310 20.60 17.10 23.35
C HIS A 310 20.13 15.98 22.44
N PHE A 311 19.27 16.30 21.48
CA PHE A 311 18.76 15.36 20.50
C PHE A 311 19.59 15.42 19.22
N LEU A 312 19.82 14.26 18.61
CA LEU A 312 20.49 14.12 17.32
C LEU A 312 19.74 13.11 16.47
N TYR A 313 19.26 13.55 15.31
CA TYR A 313 18.88 12.65 14.22
C TYR A 313 20.07 12.37 13.32
N GLU A 314 20.29 11.10 13.00
CA GLU A 314 21.16 10.65 11.93
C GLU A 314 20.31 9.96 10.86
N LEU A 315 20.41 10.47 9.62
CA LEU A 315 19.75 9.90 8.45
C LEU A 315 20.81 9.31 7.53
N LYS A 316 20.56 8.10 7.03
CA LYS A 316 21.48 7.40 6.13
C LYS A 316 20.70 6.82 4.96
N ASP A 317 21.23 6.96 3.75
CA ASP A 317 20.75 6.22 2.59
C ASP A 317 21.38 4.82 2.54
N TYR A 318 21.11 4.05 1.50
CA TYR A 318 21.73 2.74 1.33
C TYR A 318 23.24 2.81 1.02
N TYR A 319 23.69 3.85 0.31
CA TYR A 319 25.08 4.03 -0.12
C TYR A 319 26.01 4.54 0.99
N GLY A 320 25.46 4.91 2.14
CA GLY A 320 26.18 5.42 3.29
C GLY A 320 26.30 6.94 3.37
N ASN A 321 25.69 7.68 2.44
CA ASN A 321 25.60 9.13 2.55
C ASN A 321 24.76 9.48 3.78
N THR A 322 25.31 10.33 4.65
CA THR A 322 24.77 10.58 5.99
C THR A 322 24.50 12.06 6.19
N ALA A 323 23.36 12.39 6.80
CA ALA A 323 23.02 13.72 7.28
C ALA A 323 22.69 13.70 8.78
N ARG A 324 23.07 14.75 9.49
CA ARG A 324 22.88 14.86 10.95
C ARG A 324 22.19 16.16 11.31
N TYR A 325 21.16 16.07 12.15
CA TYR A 325 20.35 17.21 12.60
C TYR A 325 20.27 17.24 14.12
N ARG A 326 20.79 18.31 14.71
CA ARG A 326 20.81 18.50 16.17
C ARG A 326 19.72 19.48 16.59
N PHE A 327 19.09 19.22 17.71
CA PHE A 327 18.17 20.15 18.36
C PHE A 327 18.19 19.94 19.87
N VAL A 328 17.71 20.94 20.62
CA VAL A 328 17.71 20.92 22.08
C VAL A 328 16.29 21.04 22.59
N ILE A 329 15.95 20.19 23.54
CA ILE A 329 14.74 20.30 24.36
C ILE A 329 15.19 20.76 25.74
N SER A 330 14.70 21.91 26.19
CA SER A 330 14.99 22.39 27.55
C SER A 330 13.94 21.85 28.51
N GLY A 331 14.38 21.08 29.49
CA GLY A 331 13.53 20.62 30.58
C GLY A 331 13.20 21.80 31.48
N LYS A 332 11.91 22.11 31.59
CA LYS A 332 11.43 23.17 32.47
C LYS A 332 10.15 22.71 33.12
N LYS A 333 10.12 22.71 34.45
CA LYS A 333 8.97 22.16 35.18
C LYS A 333 7.70 22.94 34.83
N GLN A 334 6.70 22.22 34.36
CA GLN A 334 5.40 22.79 33.99
C GLN A 334 4.28 21.80 34.33
N PRO A 335 3.05 22.27 34.62
CA PRO A 335 1.93 21.40 34.89
C PRO A 335 1.66 20.45 33.72
N VAL A 336 1.48 19.16 34.02
CA VAL A 336 1.01 18.16 33.07
C VAL A 336 -0.46 17.90 33.39
N PRO A 337 -1.41 18.34 32.54
CA PRO A 337 -2.82 18.06 32.76
C PRO A 337 -3.05 16.55 32.77
N PRO A 338 -3.83 16.00 33.73
CA PRO A 338 -4.19 14.58 33.72
C PRO A 338 -5.02 14.26 32.47
N LEU A 339 -4.93 13.01 32.03
CA LEU A 339 -5.76 12.53 30.92
C LEU A 339 -7.20 12.34 31.42
N GLU A 340 -8.08 13.28 31.10
CA GLU A 340 -9.52 13.13 31.33
C GLU A 340 -10.17 12.44 30.13
N HIS A 341 -10.86 11.32 30.38
CA HIS A 341 -11.70 10.66 29.39
C HIS A 341 -13.16 10.97 29.67
N LYS A 342 -13.82 11.69 28.76
CA LYS A 342 -15.26 12.03 28.84
C LYS A 342 -16.09 11.25 27.82
N GLU A 343 -15.42 10.52 26.93
CA GLU A 343 -16.01 9.71 25.88
C GLU A 343 -16.71 8.49 26.47
N LYS A 344 -17.88 8.15 25.91
CA LYS A 344 -18.67 6.98 26.31
C LYS A 344 -17.90 5.66 26.11
N TYR A 345 -17.04 5.61 25.10
CA TYR A 345 -16.31 4.39 24.72
C TYR A 345 -14.80 4.65 24.72
N LEU A 346 -14.06 3.77 25.40
CA LEU A 346 -12.60 3.69 25.31
C LEU A 346 -12.25 2.38 24.64
N PHE A 347 -11.83 2.43 23.38
CA PHE A 347 -11.36 1.25 22.67
C PHE A 347 -9.92 0.93 23.06
N LYS A 348 -9.65 -0.34 23.33
CA LYS A 348 -8.35 -0.88 23.69
C LYS A 348 -7.71 -1.58 22.51
N TRP A 349 -6.43 -1.33 22.25
CA TRP A 349 -5.76 -1.89 21.08
C TRP A 349 -5.59 -3.42 21.16
N ASP A 350 -5.45 -3.93 22.38
CA ASP A 350 -5.16 -5.33 22.70
C ASP A 350 -6.41 -6.15 23.09
N GLN A 351 -7.61 -5.60 22.87
CA GLN A 351 -8.88 -6.26 23.18
C GLN A 351 -9.85 -6.19 22.00
N VAL A 352 -10.88 -7.05 22.03
CA VAL A 352 -12.03 -6.89 21.15
C VAL A 352 -12.87 -5.75 21.68
N ASN A 353 -13.22 -4.81 20.81
CA ASN A 353 -14.03 -3.65 21.16
C ASN A 353 -15.40 -3.73 20.50
N TYR A 354 -16.41 -3.36 21.26
CA TYR A 354 -17.80 -3.37 20.82
C TYR A 354 -18.36 -1.96 20.93
N LEU A 355 -19.02 -1.51 19.88
CA LEU A 355 -19.86 -0.33 19.91
C LEU A 355 -21.22 -0.71 19.35
N GLN A 356 -22.21 -0.70 20.24
CA GLN A 356 -23.59 -1.03 19.94
C GLN A 356 -24.48 0.14 20.33
N GLU A 357 -25.22 0.64 19.35
CA GLU A 357 -26.14 1.77 19.49
C GLU A 357 -27.41 1.45 18.70
N PRO A 358 -28.54 2.13 18.97
CA PRO A 358 -29.78 1.87 18.24
C PRO A 358 -29.58 1.97 16.72
N GLY A 359 -29.75 0.84 16.02
CA GLY A 359 -29.60 0.76 14.57
C GLY A 359 -28.16 0.70 14.06
N MET A 360 -27.16 0.45 14.91
CA MET A 360 -25.77 0.24 14.47
C MET A 360 -24.99 -0.71 15.39
N THR A 361 -24.14 -1.52 14.79
CA THR A 361 -23.18 -2.36 15.53
C THR A 361 -21.85 -2.36 14.81
N LEU A 362 -20.80 -2.17 15.60
CA LEU A 362 -19.40 -2.26 15.19
C LEU A 362 -18.67 -3.20 16.13
N ILE A 363 -17.93 -4.15 15.56
CA ILE A 363 -17.03 -5.04 16.28
C ILE A 363 -15.62 -4.81 15.75
N VAL A 364 -14.72 -4.29 16.58
CA VAL A 364 -13.31 -4.11 16.23
C VAL A 364 -12.50 -5.23 16.89
N PRO A 365 -11.95 -6.18 16.12
CA PRO A 365 -11.15 -7.26 16.69
C PRO A 365 -9.89 -6.76 17.41
N LYS A 366 -9.36 -7.60 18.30
CA LYS A 366 -8.05 -7.39 18.94
C LYS A 366 -6.95 -7.19 17.90
N GLY A 367 -6.04 -6.25 18.16
CA GLY A 367 -4.88 -5.98 17.30
C GLY A 367 -5.19 -5.16 16.04
N VAL A 368 -6.43 -4.70 15.87
CA VAL A 368 -6.82 -3.89 14.71
C VAL A 368 -6.53 -2.40 14.92
N LEU A 369 -6.50 -1.94 16.17
CA LEU A 369 -6.06 -0.59 16.54
C LEU A 369 -4.57 -0.61 16.91
N TYR A 370 -3.91 0.54 16.77
CA TYR A 370 -2.49 0.68 17.08
C TYR A 370 -2.22 1.22 18.49
N THR A 371 -3.18 1.96 19.04
CA THR A 371 -3.17 2.54 20.39
C THR A 371 -4.57 2.47 20.98
N ASP A 372 -4.68 2.65 22.29
CA ASP A 372 -5.97 2.93 22.91
C ASP A 372 -6.57 4.21 22.29
N LEU A 373 -7.90 4.23 22.18
CA LEU A 373 -8.65 5.30 21.52
C LEU A 373 -9.90 5.65 22.33
N PRO A 374 -9.95 6.83 22.97
CA PRO A 374 -11.19 7.43 23.43
C PRO A 374 -12.02 7.80 22.19
N VAL A 375 -13.14 7.12 21.99
CA VAL A 375 -13.90 7.19 20.73
C VAL A 375 -14.84 8.39 20.76
N GLN A 376 -14.66 9.33 19.83
CA GLN A 376 -15.51 10.52 19.70
C GLN A 376 -16.79 10.21 18.89
N PHE A 377 -17.58 9.28 19.45
CA PHE A 377 -18.79 8.76 18.81
C PHE A 377 -19.95 9.76 18.85
N LYS A 378 -20.62 9.96 17.72
CA LYS A 378 -21.85 10.76 17.62
C LYS A 378 -22.86 10.13 16.65
N VAL A 379 -24.14 10.23 16.99
CA VAL A 379 -25.26 9.89 16.10
C VAL A 379 -25.95 11.18 15.68
N TYR A 380 -26.16 11.35 14.37
CA TYR A 380 -26.98 12.43 13.84
C TYR A 380 -28.28 11.82 13.32
N PRO A 381 -29.36 11.92 14.12
CA PRO A 381 -30.65 11.38 13.73
C PRO A 381 -31.29 12.24 12.64
N ASP A 382 -31.84 11.58 11.63
CA ASP A 382 -32.77 12.15 10.67
C ASP A 382 -33.89 11.13 10.46
N SER A 383 -35.11 11.53 10.83
CA SER A 383 -36.30 10.67 10.75
C SER A 383 -36.71 10.38 9.30
N ASN A 384 -36.29 11.20 8.34
CA ASN A 384 -36.64 11.04 6.94
C ASN A 384 -35.61 10.24 6.12
N ALA A 385 -34.39 10.08 6.67
CA ALA A 385 -33.29 9.39 6.02
C ALA A 385 -33.40 7.85 6.09
N VAL A 386 -32.68 7.17 5.18
CA VAL A 386 -32.61 5.71 5.08
C VAL A 386 -32.02 5.08 6.35
N SER A 387 -31.00 5.71 6.92
CA SER A 387 -30.45 5.43 8.25
C SER A 387 -30.06 6.74 8.92
N TYR A 388 -29.73 6.68 10.21
CA TYR A 388 -28.96 7.76 10.84
C TYR A 388 -27.54 7.84 10.26
N ILE A 389 -26.88 8.97 10.51
CA ILE A 389 -25.45 9.12 10.26
C ILE A 389 -24.71 8.79 11.55
N TYR A 390 -23.78 7.85 11.47
CA TYR A 390 -22.95 7.41 12.60
C TYR A 390 -21.53 7.89 12.40
N GLN A 391 -21.10 8.86 13.22
CA GLN A 391 -19.71 9.25 13.34
C GLN A 391 -19.04 8.33 14.34
N LEU A 392 -18.23 7.38 13.86
CA LEU A 392 -17.45 6.49 14.71
C LEU A 392 -16.28 7.22 15.38
N ASN A 393 -15.70 8.21 14.70
CA ASN A 393 -14.75 9.16 15.27
C ASN A 393 -14.78 10.46 14.45
N ASP A 394 -14.40 11.59 15.06
CA ASP A 394 -14.38 12.92 14.42
C ASP A 394 -13.34 13.00 13.30
N GLU A 395 -12.13 12.51 13.56
CA GLU A 395 -11.09 12.28 12.58
C GLU A 395 -11.02 10.81 12.17
N GLY A 396 -10.64 10.57 10.92
CA GLY A 396 -10.54 9.21 10.40
C GLY A 396 -9.41 8.42 11.07
N VAL A 397 -9.74 7.43 11.91
CA VAL A 397 -8.74 6.55 12.52
C VAL A 397 -8.50 5.33 11.63
N PRO A 398 -7.31 5.12 11.07
CA PRO A 398 -7.02 3.95 10.25
C PRO A 398 -7.02 2.67 11.07
N LEU A 399 -7.54 1.59 10.50
CA LEU A 399 -7.52 0.25 11.09
C LEU A 399 -6.48 -0.63 10.40
N HIS A 400 -5.81 -1.49 11.16
CA HIS A 400 -4.81 -2.42 10.62
C HIS A 400 -5.45 -3.43 9.66
N ALA A 401 -6.55 -4.06 10.08
CA ALA A 401 -7.37 -4.94 9.26
C ALA A 401 -8.80 -4.41 9.16
N SER A 402 -9.57 -4.92 8.18
CA SER A 402 -10.97 -4.55 8.06
C SER A 402 -11.81 -5.12 9.19
N CYS A 403 -12.80 -4.39 9.66
CA CYS A 403 -13.80 -4.88 10.61
C CYS A 403 -15.23 -4.68 10.09
N GLU A 404 -16.20 -5.40 10.64
CA GLU A 404 -17.59 -5.36 10.17
C GLU A 404 -18.36 -4.22 10.85
N LEU A 405 -18.97 -3.38 10.02
CA LEU A 405 -19.95 -2.37 10.42
C LEU A 405 -21.32 -2.78 9.89
N SER A 406 -22.31 -2.84 10.79
CA SER A 406 -23.70 -3.09 10.46
C SER A 406 -24.54 -1.85 10.76
N ILE A 407 -25.27 -1.33 9.77
CA ILE A 407 -26.19 -0.20 9.96
C ILE A 407 -27.61 -0.60 9.54
N GLY A 408 -28.57 -0.37 10.42
CA GLY A 408 -29.99 -0.66 10.20
C GLY A 408 -30.62 0.29 9.19
N VAL A 409 -31.38 -0.27 8.26
CA VAL A 409 -32.24 0.45 7.31
C VAL A 409 -33.55 0.79 8.01
N ARG A 410 -33.70 2.05 8.40
CA ARG A 410 -34.89 2.57 9.08
C ARG A 410 -36.04 2.82 8.11
N ARG A 411 -35.72 3.35 6.93
CA ARG A 411 -36.71 3.66 5.89
C ARG A 411 -36.39 2.92 4.60
N ARG A 412 -37.28 2.00 4.21
CA ARG A 412 -37.20 1.30 2.93
C ARG A 412 -37.78 2.17 1.81
N VAL A 413 -36.93 3.00 1.22
CA VAL A 413 -37.27 3.85 0.06
C VAL A 413 -37.36 3.09 -1.27
N VAL A 414 -36.80 1.87 -1.37
CA VAL A 414 -36.91 0.98 -2.54
C VAL A 414 -37.13 -0.46 -2.08
N GLN A 415 -37.82 -1.26 -2.90
CA GLN A 415 -38.08 -2.67 -2.59
C GLN A 415 -36.85 -3.56 -2.82
N ASP A 416 -36.08 -3.28 -3.88
CA ASP A 416 -34.88 -4.03 -4.20
C ASP A 416 -33.77 -3.75 -3.19
N THR A 417 -33.51 -4.73 -2.34
CA THR A 417 -32.52 -4.62 -1.26
C THR A 417 -31.07 -4.53 -1.75
N THR A 418 -30.80 -4.90 -3.00
CA THR A 418 -29.45 -4.79 -3.61
C THR A 418 -29.01 -3.36 -3.85
N LYS A 419 -29.95 -2.40 -3.79
CA LYS A 419 -29.71 -0.97 -3.99
C LYS A 419 -29.17 -0.26 -2.76
N TYR A 420 -29.16 -0.92 -1.60
CA TYR A 420 -28.66 -0.34 -0.36
C TYR A 420 -27.17 -0.65 -0.16
N TYR A 421 -26.40 0.37 0.21
CA TYR A 421 -24.98 0.23 0.50
C TYR A 421 -24.57 1.16 1.65
N ILE A 422 -23.47 0.84 2.33
CA ILE A 422 -22.84 1.77 3.28
C ILE A 422 -21.95 2.74 2.50
N ALA A 423 -22.11 4.03 2.78
CA ALA A 423 -21.25 5.08 2.30
C ALA A 423 -20.45 5.70 3.45
N ARG A 424 -19.17 5.98 3.20
CA ARG A 424 -18.38 6.88 4.04
C ARG A 424 -18.73 8.31 3.68
N LYS A 425 -19.02 9.14 4.68
CA LYS A 425 -19.32 10.55 4.55
C LYS A 425 -18.10 11.39 4.93
N THR A 426 -17.69 12.30 4.04
CA THR A 426 -16.60 13.26 4.29
C THR A 426 -17.05 14.63 3.81
N GLY A 427 -17.35 15.53 4.75
CA GLY A 427 -18.10 16.75 4.42
C GLY A 427 -19.46 16.38 3.80
N SER A 428 -19.79 16.95 2.65
CA SER A 428 -21.00 16.59 1.88
C SER A 428 -20.82 15.37 0.96
N ARG A 429 -19.59 14.92 0.73
CA ARG A 429 -19.30 13.83 -0.20
C ARG A 429 -19.59 12.47 0.42
N LEU A 430 -20.21 11.59 -0.36
CA LEU A 430 -20.37 10.18 -0.06
C LEU A 430 -19.43 9.37 -0.96
N SER A 431 -18.71 8.41 -0.39
CA SER A 431 -17.95 7.41 -1.14
C SER A 431 -18.41 6.01 -0.74
N SER A 432 -18.74 5.18 -1.71
CA SER A 432 -19.18 3.81 -1.45
C SER A 432 -18.13 3.01 -0.69
N VAL A 433 -18.58 2.35 0.38
CA VAL A 433 -17.86 1.26 1.06
C VAL A 433 -18.39 -0.09 0.54
N GLY A 434 -19.55 -0.08 -0.13
CA GLY A 434 -20.30 -1.26 -0.52
C GLY A 434 -21.10 -1.81 0.65
N GLY A 435 -21.33 -3.12 0.62
CA GLY A 435 -22.02 -3.85 1.66
C GLY A 435 -23.14 -4.72 1.11
N ARG A 436 -23.71 -5.55 1.99
CA ARG A 436 -24.80 -6.45 1.67
C ARG A 436 -25.94 -6.22 2.63
N TYR A 437 -27.15 -6.11 2.08
CA TYR A 437 -28.36 -6.09 2.88
C TYR A 437 -28.65 -7.49 3.45
N GLU A 438 -28.91 -7.57 4.75
CA GLU A 438 -29.29 -8.78 5.47
C GLU A 438 -30.17 -8.41 6.67
N ASN A 439 -31.39 -8.96 6.72
CA ASN A 439 -32.30 -8.87 7.87
C ASN A 439 -32.54 -7.46 8.43
N GLY A 440 -32.71 -6.45 7.56
CA GLY A 440 -32.94 -5.07 8.00
C GLY A 440 -31.67 -4.23 8.16
N PHE A 441 -30.49 -4.82 7.99
CA PHE A 441 -29.20 -4.13 8.10
C PHE A 441 -28.44 -4.18 6.79
N VAL A 442 -27.61 -3.18 6.54
CA VAL A 442 -26.53 -3.27 5.55
C VAL A 442 -25.24 -3.53 6.32
N LYS A 443 -24.50 -4.56 5.90
CA LYS A 443 -23.21 -4.94 6.49
C LYS A 443 -22.08 -4.66 5.52
N ALA A 444 -21.03 -3.98 5.98
CA ALA A 444 -19.85 -3.73 5.15
C ALA A 444 -18.56 -3.83 5.99
N LYS A 445 -17.45 -4.10 5.29
CA LYS A 445 -16.11 -4.10 5.88
C LYS A 445 -15.51 -2.69 5.79
N ILE A 446 -15.15 -2.10 6.92
CA ILE A 446 -14.50 -0.78 6.99
C ILE A 446 -13.03 -0.91 7.36
N LEU A 447 -12.20 0.01 6.85
CA LEU A 447 -10.75 0.08 7.12
C LEU A 447 -10.36 1.34 7.92
N SER A 448 -11.35 2.09 8.41
CA SER A 448 -11.15 3.28 9.23
C SER A 448 -12.37 3.53 10.10
N LEU A 449 -12.19 4.11 11.29
CA LEU A 449 -13.29 4.70 12.07
C LEU A 449 -13.50 6.13 11.58
N GLY A 450 -14.65 6.39 10.99
CA GLY A 450 -15.04 7.69 10.47
C GLY A 450 -16.56 7.80 10.44
N THR A 451 -17.10 8.62 9.55
CA THR A 451 -18.55 8.84 9.47
C THR A 451 -19.20 7.99 8.39
N TYR A 452 -20.26 7.26 8.74
CA TYR A 452 -20.93 6.29 7.87
C TYR A 452 -22.45 6.46 7.87
N VAL A 453 -23.07 6.13 6.74
CA VAL A 453 -24.52 6.18 6.52
C VAL A 453 -24.91 5.11 5.50
N VAL A 454 -26.15 4.63 5.54
CA VAL A 454 -26.72 3.84 4.45
C VAL A 454 -27.25 4.78 3.37
N ALA A 455 -26.80 4.56 2.14
CA ALA A 455 -27.27 5.24 0.94
C ALA A 455 -27.95 4.24 -0.01
N VAL A 456 -28.58 4.78 -1.06
CA VAL A 456 -29.30 3.99 -2.07
C VAL A 456 -28.81 4.39 -3.46
N ASP A 457 -28.52 3.40 -4.29
CA ASP A 457 -28.09 3.58 -5.67
C ASP A 457 -29.02 2.80 -6.63
N THR A 458 -29.79 3.54 -7.40
CA THR A 458 -30.69 3.02 -8.45
C THR A 458 -30.31 3.52 -9.83
N VAL A 459 -29.19 4.23 -9.97
CA VAL A 459 -28.84 4.93 -11.20
C VAL A 459 -27.80 4.08 -11.95
N PRO A 460 -28.10 3.61 -13.18
CA PRO A 460 -27.14 2.81 -13.92
C PRO A 460 -25.92 3.63 -14.37
N PRO A 461 -24.75 2.97 -14.55
CA PRO A 461 -23.57 3.60 -15.10
C PRO A 461 -23.81 4.29 -16.45
N VAL A 462 -23.17 5.43 -16.69
CA VAL A 462 -23.21 6.12 -17.98
C VAL A 462 -22.08 5.63 -18.86
N VAL A 463 -22.42 5.14 -20.05
CA VAL A 463 -21.49 4.70 -21.09
C VAL A 463 -21.58 5.64 -22.28
N THR A 464 -20.46 6.23 -22.69
CA THR A 464 -20.41 7.23 -23.78
C THR A 464 -19.37 6.83 -24.83
N PRO A 465 -19.75 6.63 -26.12
CA PRO A 465 -18.79 6.37 -27.18
C PRO A 465 -17.89 7.60 -27.41
N LEU A 466 -16.59 7.38 -27.59
CA LEU A 466 -15.62 8.44 -27.85
C LEU A 466 -15.06 8.32 -29.27
N SER A 467 -15.12 9.41 -30.04
CA SER A 467 -14.50 9.49 -31.39
C SER A 467 -14.96 8.37 -32.34
N LYS A 468 -16.25 8.00 -32.28
CA LYS A 468 -16.85 6.86 -33.00
C LYS A 468 -16.58 6.85 -34.50
N ASN A 469 -16.64 8.03 -35.13
CA ASN A 469 -16.31 8.23 -36.54
C ASN A 469 -14.86 7.87 -36.92
N THR A 470 -13.97 7.63 -35.97
CA THR A 470 -12.57 7.27 -36.22
C THR A 470 -12.21 5.84 -35.83
N TRP A 471 -13.12 5.06 -35.24
CA TRP A 471 -12.79 3.73 -34.69
C TRP A 471 -12.16 2.79 -35.71
N ALA A 472 -12.76 2.66 -36.90
CA ALA A 472 -12.23 1.83 -37.97
C ALA A 472 -10.81 2.26 -38.41
N ARG A 473 -10.62 3.56 -38.68
CA ARG A 473 -9.31 4.13 -39.06
C ARG A 473 -8.27 3.98 -37.96
N ALA A 474 -8.67 4.13 -36.70
CA ALA A 474 -7.80 4.04 -35.54
C ALA A 474 -7.53 2.59 -35.09
N GLY A 475 -8.24 1.60 -35.66
CA GLY A 475 -8.14 0.20 -35.26
C GLY A 475 -8.55 -0.06 -33.80
N LYS A 476 -9.39 0.81 -33.21
CA LYS A 476 -9.83 0.67 -31.81
C LYS A 476 -11.18 1.31 -31.54
N ILE A 477 -11.94 0.67 -30.65
CA ILE A 477 -13.21 1.16 -30.10
C ILE A 477 -12.96 1.75 -28.72
N LEU A 478 -13.56 2.91 -28.44
CA LEU A 478 -13.37 3.63 -27.18
C LEU A 478 -14.69 4.04 -26.55
N TYR A 479 -14.85 3.70 -25.28
CA TYR A 479 -15.94 4.17 -24.44
C TYR A 479 -15.39 4.91 -23.22
N ARG A 480 -16.11 5.95 -22.77
CA ARG A 480 -15.98 6.48 -21.41
C ARG A 480 -17.05 5.83 -20.56
N VAL A 481 -16.67 5.38 -19.37
CA VAL A 481 -17.59 4.82 -18.40
C VAL A 481 -17.55 5.65 -17.13
N LYS A 482 -18.71 6.03 -16.61
CA LYS A 482 -18.82 6.77 -15.35
C LYS A 482 -19.92 6.16 -14.50
N ASP A 483 -19.66 6.11 -13.20
CA ASP A 483 -20.67 5.85 -12.20
C ASP A 483 -20.67 6.97 -11.16
N GLY A 484 -21.86 7.36 -10.71
CA GLY A 484 -22.04 8.49 -9.79
C GLY A 484 -21.97 8.12 -8.31
N GLN A 485 -22.04 6.83 -7.96
CA GLN A 485 -22.32 6.37 -6.61
C GLN A 485 -21.45 5.17 -6.21
N THR A 486 -21.80 3.96 -6.64
CA THR A 486 -21.20 2.72 -6.10
C THR A 486 -19.99 2.20 -6.86
N GLY A 487 -19.65 2.80 -7.99
CA GLY A 487 -18.54 2.41 -8.86
C GLY A 487 -18.90 1.26 -9.81
N ILE A 488 -18.04 1.01 -10.78
CA ILE A 488 -18.25 -0.07 -11.77
C ILE A 488 -17.78 -1.40 -11.19
N ARG A 489 -18.68 -2.38 -11.15
CA ARG A 489 -18.39 -3.75 -10.70
C ARG A 489 -17.86 -4.62 -11.82
N SER A 490 -18.48 -4.54 -13.00
CA SER A 490 -18.16 -5.42 -14.12
C SER A 490 -18.54 -4.79 -15.45
N TYR A 491 -17.88 -5.24 -16.52
CA TYR A 491 -18.25 -4.92 -17.88
C TYR A 491 -18.02 -6.12 -18.80
N ARG A 492 -18.74 -6.19 -19.91
CA ARG A 492 -18.53 -7.18 -20.98
C ARG A 492 -18.82 -6.55 -22.33
N GLY A 493 -17.87 -6.67 -23.25
CA GLY A 493 -18.00 -6.16 -24.61
C GLY A 493 -18.02 -7.28 -25.64
N THR A 494 -18.80 -7.12 -26.70
CA THR A 494 -18.83 -8.03 -27.85
C THR A 494 -18.77 -7.27 -29.17
N ILE A 495 -18.25 -7.93 -30.19
CA ILE A 495 -18.32 -7.52 -31.60
C ILE A 495 -18.99 -8.66 -32.37
N ASP A 496 -20.11 -8.36 -33.04
CA ASP A 496 -20.97 -9.33 -33.74
C ASP A 496 -21.37 -10.53 -32.86
N GLY A 497 -21.67 -10.25 -31.59
CA GLY A 497 -22.07 -11.25 -30.59
C GLY A 497 -20.93 -12.09 -30.01
N LYS A 498 -19.69 -11.93 -30.49
CA LYS A 498 -18.51 -12.62 -29.96
C LYS A 498 -17.76 -11.74 -28.97
N TYR A 499 -17.20 -12.32 -27.90
CA TYR A 499 -16.43 -11.58 -26.91
C TYR A 499 -15.30 -10.76 -27.55
N ALA A 500 -15.17 -9.52 -27.10
CA ALA A 500 -14.13 -8.60 -27.50
C ALA A 500 -13.38 -8.07 -26.28
N LEU A 501 -12.05 -8.00 -26.40
CA LEU A 501 -11.16 -7.72 -25.29
C LEU A 501 -11.08 -6.21 -25.01
N PHE A 502 -11.96 -5.73 -24.13
CA PHE A 502 -11.92 -4.34 -23.64
C PHE A 502 -11.02 -4.21 -22.41
N GLN A 503 -10.01 -3.34 -22.50
CA GLN A 503 -9.18 -2.92 -21.38
C GLN A 503 -9.79 -1.71 -20.66
N TRP A 504 -9.89 -1.74 -19.33
CA TRP A 504 -10.22 -0.54 -18.56
C TRP A 504 -8.96 0.24 -18.15
N GLU A 505 -8.80 1.43 -18.71
CA GLU A 505 -7.86 2.44 -18.22
C GLU A 505 -8.48 3.21 -17.05
N MET A 506 -8.18 2.80 -15.82
CA MET A 506 -8.78 3.35 -14.59
C MET A 506 -8.53 4.85 -14.42
N MET A 507 -7.33 5.36 -14.76
CA MET A 507 -7.01 6.78 -14.57
C MET A 507 -7.83 7.71 -15.47
N THR A 508 -8.20 7.24 -16.66
CA THR A 508 -8.97 8.03 -17.65
C THR A 508 -10.44 7.63 -17.70
N ASN A 509 -10.82 6.58 -16.96
CA ASN A 509 -12.14 5.93 -16.98
C ASN A 509 -12.59 5.57 -18.40
N ARG A 510 -11.69 4.93 -19.17
CA ARG A 510 -11.96 4.53 -20.55
C ARG A 510 -11.90 3.01 -20.70
N LEU A 511 -12.86 2.45 -21.42
CA LEU A 511 -12.77 1.10 -21.96
C LEU A 511 -12.27 1.17 -23.39
N ILE A 512 -11.22 0.40 -23.69
CA ILE A 512 -10.54 0.42 -24.99
C ILE A 512 -10.48 -1.02 -25.52
N CYS A 513 -11.06 -1.26 -26.69
CA CYS A 513 -10.88 -2.52 -27.42
C CYS A 513 -10.04 -2.24 -28.66
N LYS A 514 -8.87 -2.87 -28.77
CA LYS A 514 -8.14 -2.93 -30.04
C LYS A 514 -8.86 -3.92 -30.95
N ILE A 515 -9.11 -3.54 -32.20
CA ILE A 515 -9.80 -4.41 -33.15
C ILE A 515 -8.80 -5.47 -33.62
N ASP A 516 -9.10 -6.73 -33.34
CA ASP A 516 -8.30 -7.86 -33.78
C ASP A 516 -8.77 -8.31 -35.19
N PRO A 517 -7.97 -8.10 -36.25
CA PRO A 517 -8.32 -8.50 -37.61
C PRO A 517 -8.36 -10.03 -37.81
N ALA A 518 -7.86 -10.83 -36.87
CA ALA A 518 -8.03 -12.28 -36.89
C ALA A 518 -9.43 -12.71 -36.42
N ARG A 519 -10.16 -11.84 -35.72
CA ARG A 519 -11.48 -12.14 -35.12
C ARG A 519 -12.62 -11.34 -35.72
N VAL A 520 -12.32 -10.15 -36.25
CA VAL A 520 -13.29 -9.25 -36.86
C VAL A 520 -12.88 -8.96 -38.30
N SER A 521 -13.84 -9.07 -39.21
CA SER A 521 -13.64 -8.71 -40.62
C SER A 521 -13.18 -7.25 -40.74
N LYS A 522 -12.30 -6.97 -41.71
CA LYS A 522 -11.87 -5.59 -42.01
C LYS A 522 -12.91 -4.78 -42.79
N THR A 523 -13.92 -5.47 -43.33
CA THR A 523 -14.96 -4.89 -44.18
C THR A 523 -16.34 -5.23 -43.65
N GLY A 524 -17.26 -4.29 -43.82
CA GLY A 524 -18.64 -4.43 -43.37
C GLY A 524 -18.95 -3.52 -42.19
N LYS A 525 -20.21 -3.59 -41.74
CA LYS A 525 -20.66 -2.93 -40.52
C LYS A 525 -20.64 -3.96 -39.40
N HIS A 526 -20.02 -3.58 -38.28
CA HIS A 526 -19.90 -4.48 -37.12
C HIS A 526 -20.73 -3.95 -35.95
N ILE A 527 -21.46 -4.84 -35.29
CA ILE A 527 -22.28 -4.48 -34.12
C ILE A 527 -21.43 -4.63 -32.87
N VAL A 528 -21.24 -3.54 -32.13
CA VAL A 528 -20.58 -3.54 -30.82
C VAL A 528 -21.65 -3.46 -29.76
N GLU A 529 -21.62 -4.39 -28.81
CA GLU A 529 -22.45 -4.33 -27.61
C GLU A 529 -21.56 -4.25 -26.37
N LEU A 530 -21.79 -3.24 -25.52
CA LEU A 530 -21.10 -3.08 -24.25
C LEU A 530 -22.11 -3.07 -23.11
N THR A 531 -21.98 -4.03 -22.21
CA THR A 531 -22.75 -4.13 -20.96
C THR A 531 -21.87 -3.70 -19.80
N VAL A 532 -22.36 -2.79 -18.96
CA VAL A 532 -21.65 -2.29 -17.77
C VAL A 532 -22.59 -2.36 -16.57
N THR A 533 -22.08 -2.82 -15.43
CA THR A 533 -22.85 -3.00 -14.19
C THR A 533 -22.11 -2.39 -13.01
N ASP A 534 -22.84 -1.66 -12.16
CA ASP A 534 -22.30 -1.12 -10.90
C ASP A 534 -22.34 -2.13 -9.74
N HIS A 535 -21.89 -1.72 -8.56
CA HIS A 535 -21.88 -2.57 -7.36
C HIS A 535 -23.27 -2.81 -6.76
N CYS A 536 -24.26 -1.98 -7.07
CA CYS A 536 -25.68 -2.17 -6.72
C CYS A 536 -26.49 -2.90 -7.81
N GLY A 537 -25.84 -3.42 -8.86
CA GLY A 537 -26.47 -4.20 -9.91
C GLY A 537 -27.30 -3.38 -10.91
N ASN A 538 -27.16 -2.06 -10.97
CA ASN A 538 -27.76 -1.28 -12.07
C ASN A 538 -26.93 -1.50 -13.35
N VAL A 539 -27.60 -1.64 -14.49
CA VAL A 539 -26.99 -2.08 -15.75
C VAL A 539 -27.26 -1.07 -16.86
N THR A 540 -26.22 -0.79 -17.64
CA THR A 540 -26.33 -0.12 -18.94
C THR A 540 -25.87 -1.06 -20.04
N VAL A 541 -26.70 -1.22 -21.07
CA VAL A 541 -26.35 -1.93 -22.30
C VAL A 541 -26.37 -0.92 -23.44
N LEU A 542 -25.23 -0.74 -24.12
CA LEU A 542 -25.09 0.14 -25.26
C LEU A 542 -24.79 -0.68 -26.52
N LYS A 543 -25.49 -0.36 -27.61
CA LYS A 543 -25.26 -0.94 -28.93
C LYS A 543 -24.84 0.13 -29.91
N ASP A 544 -23.71 -0.09 -30.58
CA ASP A 544 -23.17 0.78 -31.61
C ASP A 544 -22.84 -0.01 -32.88
N ILE A 545 -22.68 0.72 -33.98
CA ILE A 545 -22.17 0.20 -35.25
C ILE A 545 -20.87 0.95 -35.56
N TYR A 546 -19.85 0.23 -36.02
CA TYR A 546 -18.62 0.84 -36.53
C TYR A 546 -18.19 0.29 -37.88
#